data_AF-X0XSG6-F1
#
_entry.id   AF-X0XSG6-F1
#
_cell.length_a   1.000
_cell.length_b   1.000
_cell.length_c   1.000
_cell.angle_alpha   90.00
_cell.angle_beta   90.00
_cell.angle_gamma   90.00
#
_symmetry.space_group_name_H-M   'P 1'
#
loop_
_entity.id
_entity.type
_entity.pdbx_description
1 polymer ?
#
loop_
_entity_poly.entity_id
_entity_poly.type
_entity_poly.pdbx_seq_one_letter_code
_entity_poly.pdbx_strand_id
1 'polypeptide(L)'
;RLKGYVRVTNNSGEDYENAQTRLIVGKVHILDQIAELARRQYPYGRPGEVMPIRQLRSRRNELLEEAERKLGGAFYTPGVSVKPKEIKKEGLSEYFLYTIEGTETIPTGWSKRLLSFDVDEVPVVNLYKYEQQRYGNSVVRFLSFKNDKEHKLGETPIPGGMLKVYRGVDDEEHLSYTGQSSFKYIPVDEDVELNLGPVANVVVEPTLMDYSTANYSFDRR
;
A
#
# COMPACT_ATOMS: atom_id res chain seq x y z
N ARG A 1 -18.95 -4.20 8.53
CA ARG A 1 -18.29 -2.91 8.27
C ARG A 1 -16.77 -3.07 8.39
N LEU A 2 -16.01 -2.54 7.44
CA LEU A 2 -14.55 -2.57 7.40
C LEU A 2 -14.03 -1.13 7.37
N LYS A 3 -13.24 -0.75 8.38
CA LYS A 3 -12.62 0.58 8.47
C LYS A 3 -11.10 0.47 8.40
N GLY A 4 -10.52 1.16 7.42
CA GLY A 4 -9.08 1.29 7.26
C GLY A 4 -8.59 2.63 7.82
N TYR A 5 -7.52 2.60 8.61
CA TYR A 5 -6.86 3.81 9.10
C TYR A 5 -5.38 3.76 8.81
N VAL A 6 -4.80 4.91 8.49
CA VAL A 6 -3.36 5.08 8.32
C VAL A 6 -2.86 6.03 9.40
N ARG A 7 -1.78 5.63 10.09
CA ARG A 7 -1.11 6.48 11.06
C ARG A 7 0.04 7.20 10.35
N VAL A 8 -0.07 8.52 10.27
CA VAL A 8 1.00 9.39 9.78
C VAL A 8 1.71 9.97 10.99
N THR A 9 3.04 9.89 11.01
CA THR A 9 3.87 10.52 12.05
C THR A 9 4.83 11.47 11.36
N ASN A 10 4.75 12.75 11.70
CA ASN A 10 5.66 13.74 11.17
C ASN A 10 6.89 13.87 12.08
N ASN A 11 8.06 13.51 11.55
CA ASN A 11 9.34 13.71 12.21
C ASN A 11 10.30 14.54 11.33
N SER A 12 9.78 15.39 10.43
CA SER A 12 10.59 16.14 9.46
C SER A 12 11.31 17.35 10.07
N GLY A 13 10.85 17.85 11.21
CA GLY A 13 11.32 19.12 11.79
C GLY A 13 10.52 20.34 11.33
N GLU A 14 9.56 20.19 10.41
CA GLU A 14 8.69 21.26 9.93
C GLU A 14 7.22 20.92 10.18
N ASP A 15 6.42 21.96 10.44
CA ASP A 15 4.97 21.83 10.54
C ASP A 15 4.34 21.90 9.15
N TYR A 16 3.49 20.94 8.82
CA TYR A 16 2.75 20.93 7.56
C TYR A 16 1.33 21.42 7.81
N GLU A 17 1.03 22.66 7.44
CA GLU A 17 -0.33 23.21 7.52
C GLU A 17 -1.16 22.86 6.28
N ASN A 18 -2.41 22.43 6.49
CA ASN A 18 -3.38 22.11 5.43
C ASN A 18 -2.79 21.19 4.33
N ALA A 19 -1.98 20.21 4.73
CA ALA A 19 -1.29 19.34 3.78
C ALA A 19 -2.22 18.24 3.26
N GLN A 20 -2.15 18.00 1.95
CA GLN A 20 -2.73 16.80 1.36
C GLN A 20 -1.77 15.63 1.56
N THR A 21 -2.26 14.55 2.17
CA THR A 21 -1.47 13.35 2.39
C THR A 21 -1.66 12.36 1.24
N ARG A 22 -0.55 11.85 0.70
CA ARG A 22 -0.56 10.74 -0.27
C ARG A 22 0.33 9.62 0.21
N LEU A 23 -0.10 8.38 0.03
CA LEU A 23 0.60 7.17 0.43
C LEU A 23 1.00 6.41 -0.82
N ILE A 24 2.25 5.95 -0.86
CA ILE A 24 2.73 5.05 -1.91
C ILE A 24 2.69 3.64 -1.34
N VAL A 25 1.90 2.77 -1.95
CA VAL A 25 1.76 1.39 -1.51
C VAL A 25 2.51 0.47 -2.48
N GLY A 26 3.34 -0.39 -1.91
CA GLY A 26 4.18 -1.33 -2.64
C GLY A 26 5.58 -1.46 -2.03
N LYS A 27 6.45 -2.22 -2.68
CA LYS A 27 7.86 -2.30 -2.30
C LYS A 27 8.60 -1.10 -2.88
N VAL A 28 8.74 -0.03 -2.10
CA VAL A 28 9.39 1.19 -2.56
C VAL A 28 10.91 0.99 -2.60
N HIS A 29 11.47 0.94 -3.81
CA HIS A 29 12.90 1.02 -4.04
C HIS A 29 13.31 2.49 -4.09
N ILE A 30 13.46 3.10 -2.90
CA ILE A 30 13.92 4.48 -2.80
C ILE A 30 15.43 4.47 -3.09
N LEU A 31 15.78 4.86 -4.32
CA LEU A 31 17.18 4.97 -4.76
C LEU A 31 17.88 6.18 -4.12
N ASP A 32 17.11 7.17 -3.66
CA ASP A 32 17.62 8.33 -2.96
C ASP A 32 17.82 8.02 -1.47
N GLN A 33 18.99 8.36 -0.95
CA GLN A 33 19.28 8.31 0.47
C GLN A 33 18.45 9.40 1.17
N ILE A 34 17.19 9.10 1.52
CA ILE A 34 16.30 10.02 2.24
C ILE A 34 16.97 10.54 3.51
N ALA A 35 17.83 9.73 4.14
CA ALA A 35 18.65 10.18 5.27
C ALA A 35 19.60 11.33 4.91
N GLU A 36 20.18 11.37 3.71
CA GLU A 36 20.99 12.52 3.25
C GLU A 36 20.11 13.71 2.90
N LEU A 37 18.96 13.50 2.24
CA LEU A 37 18.04 14.58 1.87
C LEU A 37 17.39 15.23 3.11
N ALA A 38 16.98 14.45 4.10
CA ALA A 38 16.39 14.93 5.35
C ALA A 38 17.39 15.66 6.26
N ARG A 39 18.70 15.40 6.10
CA ARG A 39 19.76 16.15 6.79
C ARG A 39 20.10 17.47 6.10
N ARG A 40 19.65 17.67 4.86
CA ARG A 40 19.82 18.94 4.16
C ARG A 40 18.73 19.89 4.63
N GLN A 41 19.14 21.11 4.95
CA GLN A 41 18.21 22.20 5.27
C GLN A 41 17.22 22.49 4.12
N TYR A 42 17.56 22.10 2.87
CA TYR A 42 16.70 22.18 1.68
C TYR A 42 16.87 20.94 0.78
N PRO A 43 15.98 19.93 0.89
CA PRO A 43 16.09 18.69 0.12
C PRO A 43 16.02 18.88 -1.41
N TYR A 44 15.30 19.90 -1.87
CA TYR A 44 15.10 20.22 -3.29
C TYR A 44 15.43 21.68 -3.64
N GLY A 45 16.25 22.35 -2.82
CA GLY A 45 16.50 23.80 -2.91
C GLY A 45 15.39 24.64 -2.27
N ARG A 46 15.66 25.94 -2.05
CA ARG A 46 14.66 26.89 -1.51
C ARG A 46 13.70 27.34 -2.64
N PRO A 47 12.39 27.18 -2.49
CA PRO A 47 11.44 27.91 -3.34
C PRO A 47 11.63 29.42 -3.07
N GLY A 48 12.13 30.15 -4.07
CA GLY A 48 12.33 31.60 -3.98
C GLY A 48 13.77 32.11 -4.07
N GLU A 49 14.78 31.25 -4.26
CA GLU A 49 16.08 31.74 -4.72
C GLU A 49 15.98 32.19 -6.19
N VAL A 50 15.77 33.48 -6.36
CA VAL A 50 16.01 34.16 -7.65
C VAL A 50 17.49 34.01 -7.93
N MET A 51 17.86 33.03 -8.78
CA MET A 51 19.21 32.99 -9.32
C MET A 51 19.53 34.38 -9.87
N PRO A 52 20.65 35.02 -9.45
CA PRO A 52 20.99 36.35 -9.94
C PRO A 52 20.99 36.31 -11.47
N ILE A 53 20.22 37.19 -12.12
CA ILE A 53 20.03 37.23 -13.58
C ILE A 53 21.36 37.16 -14.36
N ARG A 54 22.44 37.65 -13.75
CA ARG A 54 23.81 37.59 -14.26
C ARG A 54 24.31 36.15 -14.48
N GLN A 55 24.07 35.24 -13.54
CA GLN A 55 24.48 33.83 -13.63
C GLN A 55 23.63 33.05 -14.65
N LEU A 56 22.35 33.39 -14.78
CA LEU A 56 21.46 32.81 -15.81
C LEU A 56 21.92 33.19 -17.23
N ARG A 57 22.35 34.44 -17.43
CA ARG A 57 22.87 34.90 -18.73
C ARG A 57 24.19 34.23 -19.09
N SER A 58 25.09 34.05 -18.13
CA SER A 58 26.37 33.35 -18.35
C SER A 58 26.15 31.90 -18.78
N ARG A 59 25.32 31.15 -18.04
CA ARG A 59 24.99 29.76 -18.39
C ARG A 59 24.22 29.64 -19.71
N ARG A 60 23.31 30.58 -19.99
CA ARG A 60 22.58 30.60 -21.27
C ARG A 60 23.53 30.80 -22.44
N ASN A 61 24.50 31.69 -22.31
CA ASN A 61 25.48 31.95 -23.36
C ASN A 61 26.43 30.75 -23.56
N GLU A 62 26.88 30.11 -22.48
CA GLU A 62 27.70 28.88 -22.56
C GLU A 62 26.94 27.72 -23.23
N LEU A 63 25.67 27.51 -22.87
CA LEU A 63 24.83 26.46 -23.46
C LEU A 63 24.50 26.73 -24.94
N LEU A 64 24.33 28.00 -25.33
CA LEU A 64 24.13 28.39 -26.73
C LEU A 64 25.40 28.20 -27.55
N GLU A 65 26.57 28.55 -27.03
CA GLU A 65 27.86 28.34 -27.70
C GLU A 65 28.17 26.86 -27.88
N GLU A 66 27.82 26.04 -26.88
CA GLU A 66 28.00 24.58 -26.93
C GLU A 66 26.99 23.92 -27.91
N ALA A 67 25.76 24.44 -27.98
CA ALA A 67 24.76 24.02 -28.95
C ALA A 67 25.17 24.41 -30.38
N GLU A 68 25.67 25.63 -30.60
CA GLU A 68 26.17 26.10 -31.91
C GLU A 68 27.39 25.31 -32.39
N ARG A 69 28.30 24.93 -31.48
CA ARG A 69 29.44 24.04 -31.82
C ARG A 69 29.00 22.62 -32.15
N LYS A 70 27.96 22.09 -31.51
CA LYS A 70 27.45 20.73 -31.76
C LYS A 70 26.53 20.64 -32.97
N LEU A 71 25.87 21.72 -33.38
CA LEU A 71 24.88 21.73 -34.47
C LEU A 71 25.42 22.25 -35.81
N GLY A 72 26.73 22.52 -35.93
CA GLY A 72 27.43 22.63 -37.22
C GLY A 72 26.66 23.43 -38.27
N GLY A 73 26.43 24.72 -37.99
CA GLY A 73 25.94 25.74 -38.93
C GLY A 73 25.05 25.25 -40.06
N ALA A 74 23.78 24.92 -39.78
CA ALA A 74 22.84 24.63 -40.86
C ALA A 74 21.36 24.88 -40.48
N PHE A 75 20.74 25.79 -41.23
CA PHE A 75 19.30 25.94 -41.52
C PHE A 75 18.40 26.76 -40.59
N TYR A 76 18.18 28.01 -41.03
CA TYR A 76 16.90 28.72 -40.95
C TYR A 76 15.88 28.05 -41.90
N THR A 77 14.72 27.66 -41.39
CA THR A 77 13.49 27.47 -42.17
C THR A 77 12.29 27.98 -41.37
N PRO A 78 11.67 29.12 -41.74
CA PRO A 78 10.47 29.61 -41.08
C PRO A 78 9.25 28.85 -41.63
N GLY A 79 8.45 28.21 -40.76
CA GLY A 79 7.11 27.71 -41.16
C GLY A 79 6.66 26.33 -40.68
N VAL A 80 7.24 25.72 -39.63
CA VAL A 80 6.70 24.46 -39.08
C VAL A 80 5.79 24.75 -37.89
N SER A 81 4.48 24.60 -38.12
CA SER A 81 3.42 24.59 -37.11
C SER A 81 3.54 23.35 -36.21
N VAL A 82 4.01 23.53 -34.97
CA VAL A 82 3.96 22.46 -33.96
C VAL A 82 2.70 22.66 -33.12
N LYS A 83 1.66 21.90 -33.48
CA LYS A 83 0.46 21.71 -32.64
C LYS A 83 0.94 21.20 -31.26
N PRO A 84 0.53 21.79 -30.12
CA PRO A 84 0.93 21.29 -28.81
C PRO A 84 0.53 19.82 -28.67
N LYS A 85 1.49 18.98 -28.28
CA LYS A 85 1.28 17.55 -28.09
C LYS A 85 0.29 17.34 -26.94
N GLU A 86 -0.66 16.42 -27.13
CA GLU A 86 -1.52 15.93 -26.05
C GLU A 86 -0.67 15.38 -24.90
N ILE A 87 -1.00 15.81 -23.69
CA ILE A 87 -0.43 15.29 -22.45
C ILE A 87 -1.02 13.89 -22.24
N LYS A 88 -0.22 12.86 -22.53
CA LYS A 88 -0.51 11.48 -22.10
C LYS A 88 -0.11 11.33 -20.64
N LYS A 89 -1.05 10.83 -19.84
CA LYS A 89 -0.84 10.48 -18.43
C LYS A 89 0.18 9.33 -18.34
N GLU A 90 1.29 9.56 -17.66
CA GLU A 90 2.32 8.56 -17.39
C GLU A 90 1.87 7.65 -16.23
N GLY A 91 1.86 6.34 -16.47
CA GLY A 91 1.80 5.37 -15.39
C GLY A 91 3.18 5.26 -14.75
N LEU A 92 3.29 5.60 -13.46
CA LEU A 92 4.47 5.25 -12.67
C LEU A 92 4.36 3.78 -12.29
N SER A 93 4.97 2.95 -13.12
CA SER A 93 4.98 1.49 -13.07
C SER A 93 5.13 0.94 -11.64
N GLU A 94 4.25 0.01 -11.26
CA GLU A 94 4.21 -0.79 -10.02
C GLU A 94 3.72 -0.12 -8.72
N TYR A 95 3.57 1.21 -8.67
CA TYR A 95 3.15 1.91 -7.45
C TYR A 95 1.71 2.38 -7.50
N PHE A 96 0.97 2.12 -6.42
CA PHE A 96 -0.36 2.70 -6.23
C PHE A 96 -0.26 3.89 -5.27
N LEU A 97 -0.63 5.07 -5.78
CA LEU A 97 -0.69 6.30 -5.00
C LEU A 97 -2.10 6.48 -4.44
N TYR A 98 -2.20 6.45 -3.11
CA TYR A 98 -3.45 6.65 -2.38
C TYR A 98 -3.47 8.07 -1.86
N THR A 99 -4.40 8.85 -2.36
CA THR A 99 -4.64 10.17 -1.78
C THR A 99 -5.62 10.00 -0.63
N ILE A 100 -5.23 10.43 0.57
CA ILE A 100 -6.15 10.56 1.68
C ILE A 100 -6.98 11.81 1.42
N GLU A 101 -8.31 11.67 1.47
CA GLU A 101 -9.20 12.79 1.22
C GLU A 101 -9.05 13.89 2.26
N GLY A 102 -9.22 15.14 1.80
CA GLY A 102 -9.07 16.33 2.62
C GLY A 102 -7.63 16.80 2.81
N THR A 103 -7.48 17.78 3.68
CA THR A 103 -6.22 18.39 4.06
C THR A 103 -6.11 18.42 5.56
N GLU A 104 -4.94 18.14 6.09
CA GLU A 104 -4.73 18.04 7.52
C GLU A 104 -3.49 18.80 7.95
N THR A 105 -3.56 19.48 9.09
CA THR A 105 -2.38 20.05 9.71
C THR A 105 -1.67 18.97 10.52
N ILE A 106 -0.38 18.74 10.22
CA ILE A 106 0.45 17.70 10.82
C ILE A 106 1.73 18.36 11.37
N PRO A 107 1.71 18.82 12.63
CA PRO A 107 2.89 19.41 13.27
C PRO A 107 3.99 18.37 13.46
N THR A 108 5.24 18.83 13.51
CA THR A 108 6.40 17.99 13.79
C THR A 108 6.30 17.36 15.18
N GLY A 109 6.67 16.08 15.30
CA GLY A 109 6.54 15.28 16.51
C GLY A 109 5.14 14.69 16.76
N TRP A 110 4.13 15.03 15.95
CA TRP A 110 2.77 14.53 16.14
C TRP A 110 2.47 13.31 15.26
N SER A 111 1.65 12.40 15.79
CA SER A 111 1.02 11.32 15.03
C SER A 111 -0.46 11.61 14.84
N LYS A 112 -0.95 11.48 13.62
CA LYS A 112 -2.39 11.56 13.31
C LYS A 112 -2.87 10.26 12.68
N ARG A 113 -4.08 9.84 13.06
CA ARG A 113 -4.77 8.69 12.46
C ARG A 113 -5.75 9.20 11.43
N LEU A 114 -5.46 8.95 10.17
CA LEU A 114 -6.27 9.35 9.03
C LEU A 114 -7.16 8.19 8.59
N LEU A 115 -8.42 8.48 8.25
CA LEU A 115 -9.32 7.50 7.67
C LEU A 115 -8.89 7.23 6.23
N SER A 116 -8.67 5.96 5.89
CA SER A 116 -8.28 5.55 4.54
C SER A 116 -9.50 5.13 3.73
N PHE A 117 -10.37 4.31 4.32
CA PHE A 117 -11.62 3.87 3.72
C PHE A 117 -12.58 3.41 4.81
N ASP A 118 -13.88 3.51 4.54
CA ASP A 118 -14.96 3.06 5.41
C ASP A 118 -16.03 2.40 4.54
N VAL A 119 -16.11 1.08 4.61
CA VAL A 119 -17.00 0.29 3.74
C VAL A 119 -17.95 -0.51 4.62
N ASP A 120 -19.25 -0.30 4.38
CA ASP A 120 -20.31 -0.99 5.10
C ASP A 120 -20.68 -2.32 4.44
N GLU A 121 -21.05 -3.29 5.29
CA GLU A 121 -21.57 -4.60 4.86
C GLU A 121 -20.68 -5.39 3.88
N VAL A 122 -19.36 -5.33 4.04
CA VAL A 122 -18.44 -6.24 3.32
C VAL A 122 -18.79 -7.69 3.66
N PRO A 123 -19.19 -8.52 2.67
CA PRO A 123 -19.43 -9.94 2.88
C PRO A 123 -18.15 -10.62 3.38
N VAL A 124 -18.27 -11.50 4.39
CA VAL A 124 -17.13 -12.26 4.91
C VAL A 124 -17.53 -13.70 5.12
N VAL A 125 -16.63 -14.62 4.77
CA VAL A 125 -16.78 -16.04 5.00
C VAL A 125 -16.00 -16.41 6.26
N ASN A 126 -16.69 -17.04 7.21
CA ASN A 126 -16.06 -17.54 8.44
C ASN A 126 -15.66 -19.01 8.24
N LEU A 127 -14.36 -19.27 8.21
CA LEU A 127 -13.79 -20.59 7.96
C LEU A 127 -13.17 -21.16 9.23
N TYR A 128 -13.27 -22.48 9.39
CA TYR A 128 -12.57 -23.23 10.43
C TYR A 128 -11.69 -24.27 9.75
N LYS A 129 -10.38 -24.17 9.95
CA LYS A 129 -9.38 -25.07 9.35
C LYS A 129 -8.80 -25.98 10.42
N TYR A 130 -8.77 -27.28 10.13
CA TYR A 130 -8.11 -28.28 10.94
C TYR A 130 -7.06 -28.98 10.08
N GLU A 131 -5.79 -28.66 10.32
CA GLU A 131 -4.65 -29.20 9.61
C GLU A 131 -3.63 -29.67 10.64
N GLN A 132 -3.65 -30.97 10.99
CA GLN A 132 -2.86 -31.48 12.11
C GLN A 132 -1.36 -31.23 11.97
N GLN A 133 -0.84 -31.32 10.74
CA GLN A 133 0.57 -31.07 10.44
C GLN A 133 0.98 -29.61 10.67
N ARG A 134 0.04 -28.67 10.51
CA ARG A 134 0.32 -27.22 10.54
C ARG A 134 -0.07 -26.57 11.86
N TYR A 135 -1.18 -27.01 12.46
CA TYR A 135 -1.80 -26.41 13.64
C TYR A 135 -1.94 -27.38 14.82
N GLY A 136 -1.41 -28.60 14.72
CA GLY A 136 -1.61 -29.64 15.71
C GLY A 136 -3.08 -30.01 15.87
N ASN A 137 -3.49 -30.38 17.09
CA ASN A 137 -4.88 -30.78 17.36
C ASN A 137 -5.84 -29.59 17.53
N SER A 138 -5.44 -28.37 17.14
CA SER A 138 -6.27 -27.17 17.29
C SER A 138 -7.02 -26.84 16.01
N VAL A 139 -8.28 -26.44 16.14
CA VAL A 139 -9.03 -25.80 15.06
C VAL A 139 -8.65 -24.34 15.01
N VAL A 140 -8.29 -23.84 13.83
CA VAL A 140 -7.92 -22.43 13.62
C VAL A 140 -9.02 -21.73 12.84
N ARG A 141 -9.43 -20.55 13.33
CA ARG A 141 -10.46 -19.75 12.69
C ARG A 141 -9.84 -18.77 11.70
N PHE A 142 -10.47 -18.68 10.54
CA PHE A 142 -10.11 -17.75 9.47
C PHE A 142 -11.31 -16.89 9.09
N LEU A 143 -11.06 -15.64 8.69
CA LEU A 143 -12.04 -14.85 7.94
C LEU A 143 -11.53 -14.66 6.52
N SER A 144 -12.40 -14.92 5.55
CA SER A 144 -12.08 -14.77 4.13
C SER A 144 -12.98 -13.73 3.48
N PHE A 145 -12.39 -12.89 2.63
CA PHE A 145 -13.10 -11.97 1.75
C PHE A 145 -12.20 -11.65 0.56
N LYS A 146 -12.76 -11.02 -0.48
CA LYS A 146 -12.01 -10.65 -1.68
C LYS A 146 -11.96 -9.14 -1.86
N ASN A 147 -10.85 -8.63 -2.40
CA ASN A 147 -10.74 -7.22 -2.75
C ASN A 147 -11.35 -6.94 -4.13
N ASP A 148 -12.66 -7.05 -4.25
CA ASP A 148 -13.39 -6.87 -5.51
C ASP A 148 -14.66 -6.02 -5.34
N LYS A 149 -15.32 -5.72 -6.45
CA LYS A 149 -16.54 -4.91 -6.48
C LYS A 149 -17.73 -5.60 -5.80
N GLU A 150 -17.81 -6.93 -5.82
CA GLU A 150 -18.89 -7.68 -5.16
C GLU A 150 -18.84 -7.48 -3.64
N HIS A 151 -17.62 -7.32 -3.10
CA HIS A 151 -17.36 -7.02 -1.70
C HIS A 151 -17.40 -5.51 -1.39
N LYS A 152 -17.83 -4.66 -2.34
CA LYS A 152 -17.79 -3.19 -2.26
C LYS A 152 -16.35 -2.66 -2.06
N LEU A 153 -15.37 -3.41 -2.56
CA LEU A 153 -13.94 -3.12 -2.55
C LEU A 153 -13.42 -3.11 -4.01
N GLY A 154 -12.12 -3.29 -4.21
CA GLY A 154 -11.54 -3.51 -5.55
C GLY A 154 -11.35 -2.27 -6.42
N GLU A 155 -11.66 -1.06 -5.96
CA GLU A 155 -11.28 0.16 -6.68
C GLU A 155 -9.77 0.42 -6.61
N THR A 156 -9.19 0.10 -5.46
CA THR A 156 -7.77 0.21 -5.20
C THR A 156 -7.31 -1.01 -4.42
N PRO A 157 -6.01 -1.37 -4.49
CA PRO A 157 -5.46 -2.37 -3.60
C PRO A 157 -5.69 -2.02 -2.11
N ILE A 158 -5.52 -2.98 -1.20
CA ILE A 158 -5.53 -2.69 0.23
C ILE A 158 -4.09 -2.73 0.75
N PRO A 159 -3.59 -1.66 1.39
CA PRO A 159 -2.27 -1.67 1.98
C PRO A 159 -2.17 -2.71 3.09
N GLY A 160 -1.03 -3.40 3.18
CA GLY A 160 -0.77 -4.33 4.27
C GLY A 160 -0.78 -3.63 5.62
N GLY A 161 -1.14 -4.36 6.66
CA GLY A 161 -1.27 -3.81 8.00
C GLY A 161 -1.78 -4.80 9.03
N MET A 162 -2.35 -4.27 10.11
CA MET A 162 -2.99 -5.05 11.16
C MET A 162 -4.49 -4.87 11.07
N LEU A 163 -5.22 -5.98 11.01
CA LEU A 163 -6.67 -6.00 11.07
C LEU A 163 -7.12 -6.47 12.44
N LYS A 164 -8.08 -5.76 13.04
CA LYS A 164 -8.74 -6.14 14.29
C LYS A 164 -10.19 -6.46 13.98
N VAL A 165 -10.66 -7.61 14.46
CA VAL A 165 -12.01 -8.12 14.22
C VAL A 165 -12.83 -7.94 15.48
N TYR A 166 -14.01 -7.38 15.32
CA TYR A 166 -15.02 -7.24 16.36
C TYR A 166 -16.33 -7.88 15.89
N ARG A 167 -17.14 -8.34 16.83
CA ARG A 167 -18.47 -8.89 16.60
C ARG A 167 -19.48 -8.09 17.44
N GLY A 168 -20.63 -7.74 16.85
CA GLY A 168 -21.75 -7.17 17.60
C GLY A 168 -22.33 -8.19 18.59
N VAL A 169 -22.64 -7.77 19.82
CA VAL A 169 -23.17 -8.67 20.86
C VAL A 169 -24.63 -8.45 21.19
N ASP A 170 -25.21 -7.31 20.82
CA ASP A 170 -26.59 -6.94 21.08
C ASP A 170 -27.11 -5.91 20.05
N ASP A 171 -28.40 -5.57 20.17
CA ASP A 171 -29.08 -4.56 19.35
C ASP A 171 -28.63 -3.12 19.68
N GLU A 172 -27.86 -2.93 20.76
CA GLU A 172 -27.30 -1.65 21.19
C GLU A 172 -25.91 -1.38 20.56
N GLU A 173 -25.52 -2.19 19.58
CA GLU A 173 -24.25 -2.10 18.84
C GLU A 173 -22.98 -2.26 19.70
N HIS A 174 -23.05 -2.91 20.86
CA HIS A 174 -21.85 -3.21 21.62
C HIS A 174 -20.94 -4.18 20.84
N LEU A 175 -19.62 -3.95 20.92
CA LEU A 175 -18.62 -4.70 20.17
C LEU A 175 -17.76 -5.57 21.08
N SER A 176 -17.69 -6.86 20.78
CA SER A 176 -16.77 -7.81 21.41
C SER A 176 -15.57 -8.11 20.50
N TYR A 177 -14.37 -8.01 21.05
CA TYR A 177 -13.14 -8.32 20.35
C TYR A 177 -13.04 -9.82 20.04
N THR A 178 -12.85 -10.16 18.76
CA THR A 178 -12.79 -11.55 18.30
C THR A 178 -11.37 -11.99 17.98
N GLY A 179 -10.49 -11.06 17.57
CA GLY A 179 -9.11 -11.40 17.22
C GLY A 179 -8.45 -10.32 16.38
N GLN A 180 -7.19 -10.56 16.02
CA GLN A 180 -6.45 -9.71 15.10
C GLN A 180 -5.53 -10.54 14.23
N SER A 181 -5.21 -10.02 13.05
CA SER A 181 -4.30 -10.67 12.11
C SER A 181 -3.51 -9.61 11.35
N SER A 182 -2.22 -9.86 11.16
CA SER A 182 -1.41 -9.08 10.23
C SER A 182 -1.59 -9.62 8.82
N PHE A 183 -1.80 -8.75 7.85
CA PHE A 183 -1.95 -9.11 6.45
C PHE A 183 -1.00 -8.28 5.58
N LYS A 184 -0.60 -8.85 4.44
CA LYS A 184 0.25 -8.17 3.45
C LYS A 184 -0.60 -7.32 2.52
N TYR A 185 0.05 -6.61 1.60
CA TYR A 185 -0.62 -5.94 0.50
C TYR A 185 -1.59 -6.88 -0.23
N ILE A 186 -2.82 -6.42 -0.47
CA ILE A 186 -3.87 -7.17 -1.17
C ILE A 186 -4.16 -6.45 -2.50
N PRO A 187 -3.76 -7.01 -3.64
CA PRO A 187 -4.10 -6.47 -4.96
C PRO A 187 -5.62 -6.42 -5.19
N VAL A 188 -6.04 -5.70 -6.23
CA VAL A 188 -7.42 -5.77 -6.73
C VAL A 188 -7.69 -7.19 -7.27
N ASP A 189 -8.90 -7.69 -7.04
CA ASP A 189 -9.39 -9.02 -7.43
C ASP A 189 -8.66 -10.20 -6.79
N GLU A 190 -7.97 -9.99 -5.67
CA GLU A 190 -7.29 -11.05 -4.91
C GLU A 190 -8.03 -11.42 -3.62
N ASP A 191 -7.95 -12.70 -3.27
CA ASP A 191 -8.54 -13.26 -2.05
C ASP A 191 -7.67 -12.98 -0.81
N VAL A 192 -8.35 -12.82 0.32
CA VAL A 192 -7.73 -12.54 1.62
C VAL A 192 -8.21 -13.58 2.59
N GLU A 193 -7.27 -14.27 3.24
CA GLU A 193 -7.55 -15.13 4.39
C GLU A 193 -6.83 -14.63 5.64
N LEU A 194 -7.61 -14.26 6.64
CA LEU A 194 -7.13 -13.73 7.91
C LEU A 194 -7.16 -14.82 8.97
N ASN A 195 -5.99 -15.31 9.37
CA ASN A 195 -5.86 -16.22 10.50
C ASN A 195 -6.15 -15.48 11.81
N LEU A 196 -7.18 -15.89 12.55
CA LEU A 196 -7.59 -15.33 13.84
C LEU A 196 -7.13 -16.18 15.05
N GLY A 197 -6.43 -17.27 14.81
CA GLY A 197 -5.89 -18.15 15.84
C GLY A 197 -6.78 -19.35 16.21
N PRO A 198 -6.34 -20.15 17.19
CA PRO A 198 -7.04 -21.34 17.61
C PRO A 198 -8.37 -21.01 18.32
N VAL A 199 -9.37 -21.87 18.13
CA VAL A 199 -10.67 -21.77 18.79
C VAL A 199 -10.94 -23.01 19.64
N ALA A 200 -11.46 -22.79 20.85
CA ALA A 200 -11.72 -23.86 21.82
C ALA A 200 -13.14 -24.44 21.75
N ASN A 201 -14.06 -23.74 21.08
CA ASN A 201 -15.47 -24.07 21.01
C ASN A 201 -15.86 -24.91 19.78
N VAL A 202 -14.89 -25.47 19.06
CA VAL A 202 -15.10 -26.34 17.90
C VAL A 202 -14.33 -27.63 18.12
N VAL A 203 -15.03 -28.76 17.98
CA VAL A 203 -14.47 -30.11 18.11
C VAL A 203 -14.42 -30.75 16.72
N VAL A 204 -13.31 -31.41 16.41
CA VAL A 204 -13.14 -32.17 15.17
C VAL A 204 -13.06 -33.65 15.53
N GLU A 205 -13.96 -34.44 14.95
CA GLU A 205 -13.98 -35.89 15.07
C GLU A 205 -13.52 -36.50 13.73
N PRO A 206 -12.25 -36.94 13.62
CA PRO A 206 -11.74 -37.51 12.38
C PRO A 206 -12.35 -38.90 12.15
N THR A 207 -13.00 -39.08 11.01
CA THR A 207 -13.51 -40.37 10.55
C THR A 207 -12.56 -40.95 9.49
N LEU A 208 -12.08 -42.17 9.71
CA LEU A 208 -11.30 -42.90 8.69
C LEU A 208 -12.25 -43.31 7.57
N MET A 209 -12.10 -42.70 6.40
CA MET A 209 -12.95 -42.99 5.23
C MET A 209 -12.43 -44.17 4.40
N ASP A 210 -11.11 -44.32 4.30
CA ASP A 210 -10.46 -45.39 3.54
C ASP A 210 -9.03 -45.64 4.07
N TYR A 211 -8.58 -46.89 4.01
CA TYR A 211 -7.18 -47.24 4.25
C TYR A 211 -6.76 -48.37 3.31
N SER A 212 -5.60 -48.20 2.69
CA SER A 212 -5.01 -49.20 1.81
C SER A 212 -3.58 -49.48 2.21
N THR A 213 -3.17 -50.74 2.07
CA THR A 213 -1.86 -51.24 2.44
C THR A 213 -1.37 -52.17 1.34
N ALA A 214 -0.07 -52.12 1.04
CA ALA A 214 0.54 -52.89 -0.04
C ALA A 214 1.94 -53.39 0.37
N ASN A 215 2.47 -54.35 -0.40
CA ASN A 215 3.84 -54.88 -0.25
C ASN A 215 4.13 -55.57 1.10
N TYR A 216 3.21 -56.39 1.58
CA TYR A 216 3.48 -57.27 2.71
C TYR A 216 4.54 -58.33 2.34
N SER A 217 5.57 -58.46 3.17
CA SER A 217 6.52 -59.58 3.12
C SER A 217 6.49 -60.30 4.47
N PHE A 218 6.47 -61.63 4.44
CA PHE A 218 6.42 -62.46 5.64
C PHE A 218 7.71 -63.28 5.72
N ASP A 219 8.31 -63.32 6.91
CA ASP A 219 9.49 -64.14 7.18
C ASP A 219 9.06 -65.62 7.37
N ARG A 220 9.83 -66.54 6.78
CA ARG A 220 9.54 -67.98 6.84
C ARG A 220 10.31 -68.60 8.03
N ARG A 221 9.61 -68.79 9.15
CA ARG A 221 10.01 -69.76 10.17
C ARG A 221 9.25 -71.06 10.01
#